data_AF-A0A0C1IAP5-F1
#
_entry.id   AF-A0A0C1IAP5-F1
#
_cell.length_a   1.000
_cell.length_b   1.000
_cell.length_c   1.000
_cell.angle_alpha   90.00
_cell.angle_beta   90.00
_cell.angle_gamma   90.00
#
_symmetry.space_group_name_H-M   'P 1'
#
loop_
_entity.id
_entity.type
_entity.pdbx_description
1 polymer ?
#
loop_
_entity_poly.entity_id
_entity_poly.type
_entity_poly.pdbx_seq_one_letter_code
_entity_poly.pdbx_strand_id
1 'polypeptide(L)'
;MRKKVLYACVAFSSGLFFTLIYNSIVNAANWESNIPQSITATRDFFVVANPGTFFQVVDPANMLLNVLALILFWNFPSIRLFLGIALICYVSSMVLTFTYFYPRNEIMFLSKPLPDAETLKKAASEWGRMGWVRCLLTLAGLVCTFIALDKASSRPQKLG
;
A
#
# COMPACT_ATOMS: atom_id res chain seq x y z
N MET A 1 -17.84 -18.62 9.49
CA MET A 1 -16.89 -17.67 10.12
C MET A 1 -15.62 -17.44 9.28
N ARG A 2 -14.90 -18.48 8.84
CA ARG A 2 -13.62 -18.34 8.10
C ARG A 2 -13.69 -17.45 6.84
N LYS A 3 -14.77 -17.54 6.04
CA LYS A 3 -14.94 -16.71 4.83
C LYS A 3 -15.04 -15.20 5.15
N LYS A 4 -15.54 -14.80 6.33
CA LYS A 4 -15.66 -13.39 6.74
C LYS A 4 -14.30 -12.69 6.79
N VAL A 5 -13.24 -13.42 7.16
CA VAL A 5 -11.86 -12.89 7.17
C VAL A 5 -11.42 -12.52 5.76
N LEU A 6 -11.73 -13.33 4.75
CA LEU A 6 -11.36 -13.03 3.36
C LEU A 6 -12.10 -11.81 2.80
N TYR A 7 -13.37 -11.59 3.18
CA TYR A 7 -14.06 -10.34 2.85
C TYR A 7 -13.38 -9.12 3.49
N ALA A 8 -12.95 -9.24 4.75
CA ALA A 8 -12.20 -8.18 5.42
C ALA A 8 -10.83 -7.94 4.74
N CYS A 9 -10.10 -9.00 4.35
CA CYS A 9 -8.85 -8.88 3.59
C CYS A 9 -9.08 -8.08 2.31
N VAL A 10 -10.09 -8.46 1.50
CA VAL A 10 -10.42 -7.76 0.25
C VAL A 10 -10.74 -6.29 0.52
N ALA A 11 -11.59 -5.99 1.51
CA ALA A 11 -11.97 -4.61 1.82
C ALA A 11 -10.77 -3.73 2.19
N PHE A 12 -9.90 -4.21 3.09
CA PHE A 12 -8.69 -3.48 3.49
C PHE A 12 -7.68 -3.36 2.35
N SER A 13 -7.46 -4.45 1.61
CA SER A 13 -6.54 -4.46 0.47
C SER A 13 -7.02 -3.53 -0.67
N SER A 14 -8.33 -3.44 -0.92
CA SER A 14 -8.91 -2.47 -1.86
C SER A 14 -8.69 -1.04 -1.37
N GLY A 15 -8.96 -0.76 -0.10
CA GLY A 15 -8.72 0.56 0.49
C GLY A 15 -7.26 1.01 0.33
N LEU A 16 -6.30 0.12 0.65
CA LEU A 16 -4.88 0.38 0.45
C LEU A 16 -4.53 0.67 -1.01
N PHE A 17 -5.00 -0.19 -1.93
CA PHE A 17 -4.72 -0.02 -3.36
C PHE A 17 -5.24 1.31 -3.88
N PHE A 18 -6.49 1.67 -3.59
CA PHE A 18 -7.06 2.93 -4.07
C PHE A 18 -6.40 4.16 -3.44
N THR A 19 -5.98 4.11 -2.17
CA THR A 19 -5.20 5.21 -1.59
C THR A 19 -3.82 5.35 -2.24
N LEU A 20 -3.17 4.25 -2.61
CA LEU A 20 -1.90 4.29 -3.36
C LEU A 20 -2.07 4.86 -4.76
N ILE A 21 -3.15 4.52 -5.44
CA ILE A 21 -3.52 5.10 -6.74
C ILE A 21 -3.78 6.60 -6.60
N TYR A 22 -4.57 7.01 -5.60
CA TYR A 22 -4.83 8.42 -5.31
C TYR A 22 -3.52 9.18 -5.07
N ASN A 23 -2.62 8.60 -4.27
CA ASN A 23 -1.30 9.15 -4.01
C ASN A 23 -0.49 9.34 -5.30
N SER A 24 -0.56 8.39 -6.24
CA SER A 24 0.23 8.42 -7.48
C SER A 24 -0.37 9.37 -8.52
N ILE A 25 -1.70 9.52 -8.55
CA ILE A 25 -2.40 10.41 -9.51
C ILE A 25 -2.44 11.84 -9.00
N VAL A 26 -2.81 12.03 -7.73
CA VAL A 26 -3.12 13.35 -7.17
C VAL A 26 -1.92 13.90 -6.42
N ASN A 27 -1.40 13.18 -5.42
CA ASN A 27 -0.36 13.73 -4.56
C ASN A 27 0.97 13.89 -5.30
N ALA A 28 1.44 12.86 -6.02
CA ALA A 28 2.68 12.96 -6.80
C ALA A 28 2.64 14.12 -7.81
N ALA A 29 1.54 14.26 -8.56
CA ALA A 29 1.38 15.34 -9.53
C ALA A 29 1.46 16.73 -8.87
N ASN A 30 0.84 16.91 -7.71
CA ASN A 30 0.93 18.17 -6.97
C ASN A 30 2.35 18.43 -6.46
N TRP A 31 3.03 17.42 -5.95
CA TRP A 31 4.40 17.56 -5.42
C TRP A 31 5.41 17.89 -6.52
N GLU A 32 5.26 17.32 -7.72
CA GLU A 32 6.15 17.53 -8.87
C GLU A 32 5.92 18.85 -9.63
N SER A 33 4.75 19.49 -9.47
CA SER A 33 4.26 20.57 -10.33
C SER A 33 5.14 21.85 -10.38
N ASN A 34 5.61 22.36 -9.23
CA ASN A 34 6.34 23.63 -9.14
C ASN A 34 7.32 23.64 -7.95
N ILE A 35 8.38 22.84 -8.06
CA ILE A 35 9.39 22.69 -7.00
C ILE A 35 10.32 23.92 -6.97
N PRO A 36 10.61 24.51 -5.78
CA PRO A 36 10.32 23.99 -4.43
C PRO A 36 8.96 24.39 -3.83
N GLN A 37 8.23 25.32 -4.44
CA GLN A 37 7.01 25.91 -3.86
C GLN A 37 5.93 24.86 -3.58
N SER A 38 5.74 23.87 -4.46
CA SER A 38 4.79 22.78 -4.27
C SER A 38 5.09 21.94 -3.02
N ILE A 39 6.38 21.70 -2.74
CA ILE A 39 6.83 20.94 -1.57
C ILE A 39 6.62 21.76 -0.30
N THR A 40 6.97 23.05 -0.30
CA THR A 40 6.68 23.95 0.82
C THR A 40 5.19 23.99 1.13
N ALA A 41 4.34 24.20 0.12
CA ALA A 41 2.89 24.21 0.28
C ALA A 41 2.35 22.88 0.84
N THR A 42 2.94 21.75 0.43
CA THR A 42 2.57 20.42 0.95
C THR A 42 2.91 20.29 2.44
N ARG A 43 4.09 20.78 2.88
CA ARG A 43 4.49 20.79 4.30
C ARG A 43 3.55 21.65 5.14
N ASP A 44 3.11 22.78 4.60
CA ASP A 44 2.20 23.70 5.27
C ASP A 44 0.75 23.16 5.31
N PHE A 45 0.36 22.34 4.33
CA PHE A 45 -0.95 21.69 4.32
C PHE A 45 -1.03 20.49 5.29
N PHE A 46 -0.02 19.63 5.30
CA PHE A 46 0.00 18.38 6.07
C PHE A 46 0.64 18.51 7.47
N VAL A 47 0.24 19.54 8.23
CA VAL A 47 0.81 19.83 9.57
C VAL A 47 0.28 18.87 10.64
N VAL A 48 -1.00 18.51 10.57
CA VAL A 48 -1.67 17.70 11.61
C VAL A 48 -1.70 16.21 11.25
N ALA A 49 -2.08 15.91 10.00
CA ALA A 49 -2.16 14.56 9.47
C ALA A 49 -1.66 14.56 8.03
N ASN A 50 -1.13 13.43 7.59
CA ASN A 50 -0.61 13.26 6.24
C ASN A 50 -0.97 11.86 5.72
N PRO A 51 -0.71 11.53 4.45
CA PRO A 51 -1.01 10.20 3.93
C PRO A 51 -0.43 9.06 4.79
N GLY A 52 0.74 9.26 5.40
CA GLY A 52 1.36 8.31 6.32
C GLY A 52 0.51 7.99 7.56
N THR A 53 -0.30 8.93 8.06
CA THR A 53 -1.25 8.70 9.16
C THR A 53 -2.25 7.58 8.83
N PHE A 54 -2.71 7.51 7.58
CA PHE A 54 -3.57 6.41 7.11
C PHE A 54 -2.80 5.09 7.03
N PHE A 55 -1.63 5.08 6.38
CA PHE A 55 -0.85 3.84 6.17
C PHE A 55 -0.37 3.22 7.49
N GLN A 56 -0.01 4.03 8.50
CA GLN A 56 0.39 3.54 9.82
C GLN A 56 -0.68 2.68 10.51
N VAL A 57 -1.96 2.86 10.16
CA VAL A 57 -3.07 2.08 10.72
C VAL A 57 -3.49 0.97 9.76
N VAL A 58 -3.69 1.30 8.48
CA VAL A 58 -4.33 0.38 7.54
C VAL A 58 -3.36 -0.67 7.00
N ASP A 59 -2.06 -0.35 6.78
CA ASP A 59 -1.09 -1.35 6.32
C ASP A 59 -0.90 -2.48 7.34
N PRO A 60 -0.65 -2.21 8.64
CA PRO A 60 -0.54 -3.27 9.64
C PRO A 60 -1.82 -4.09 9.79
N ALA A 61 -2.98 -3.44 9.78
CA ALA A 61 -4.27 -4.13 9.87
C ALA A 61 -4.49 -5.08 8.67
N ASN A 62 -4.20 -4.62 7.46
CA ASN A 62 -4.26 -5.46 6.26
C ASN A 62 -3.28 -6.63 6.34
N MET A 63 -2.05 -6.40 6.83
CA MET A 63 -1.05 -7.46 7.00
C MET A 63 -1.54 -8.54 7.96
N LEU A 64 -2.04 -8.14 9.14
CA LEU A 64 -2.57 -9.07 10.14
C LEU A 64 -3.75 -9.88 9.61
N LEU A 65 -4.66 -9.26 8.86
CA LEU A 65 -5.78 -9.95 8.22
C LEU A 65 -5.30 -11.00 7.21
N ASN A 66 -4.32 -10.65 6.36
CA ASN A 66 -3.78 -11.58 5.37
C ASN A 66 -3.03 -12.75 6.00
N VAL A 67 -2.25 -12.51 7.06
CA VAL A 67 -1.60 -13.59 7.85
C VAL A 67 -2.64 -14.48 8.51
N LEU A 68 -3.67 -13.91 9.14
CA LEU A 68 -4.77 -14.68 9.73
C LEU A 68 -5.50 -15.52 8.69
N ALA A 69 -5.80 -14.96 7.52
CA ALA A 69 -6.39 -15.69 6.42
C ALA A 69 -5.50 -16.86 5.98
N LEU A 70 -4.19 -16.64 5.83
CA LEU A 70 -3.26 -17.69 5.43
C LEU A 70 -3.23 -18.86 6.43
N ILE A 71 -3.24 -18.55 7.74
CA ILE A 71 -3.31 -19.56 8.81
C ILE A 71 -4.64 -20.32 8.75
N LEU A 72 -5.77 -19.62 8.67
CA LEU A 72 -7.12 -20.24 8.65
C LEU A 72 -7.35 -21.12 7.43
N PHE A 73 -6.67 -20.83 6.32
CA PHE A 73 -6.80 -21.55 5.06
C PHE A 73 -5.56 -22.40 4.71
N TRP A 74 -4.68 -22.66 5.66
CA TRP A 74 -3.40 -23.37 5.45
C TRP A 74 -3.55 -24.76 4.82
N ASN A 75 -4.61 -25.48 5.20
CA ASN A 75 -4.89 -26.84 4.70
C ASN A 75 -5.60 -26.86 3.34
N PHE A 76 -5.73 -25.72 2.66
CA PHE A 76 -6.35 -25.62 1.35
C PHE A 76 -5.33 -25.14 0.31
N PRO A 77 -4.58 -26.05 -0.35
CA PRO A 77 -3.40 -25.69 -1.15
C PRO A 77 -3.63 -24.59 -2.18
N SER A 78 -4.75 -24.63 -2.90
CA SER A 78 -5.06 -23.61 -3.90
C SER A 78 -5.34 -22.24 -3.26
N ILE A 79 -6.10 -22.17 -2.15
CA ILE A 79 -6.37 -20.90 -1.46
C ILE A 79 -5.09 -20.37 -0.79
N ARG A 80 -4.33 -21.28 -0.15
CA ARG A 80 -3.03 -20.98 0.48
C ARG A 80 -2.05 -20.38 -0.52
N LEU A 81 -1.97 -20.90 -1.74
CA LEU A 81 -1.08 -20.38 -2.77
C LEU A 81 -1.37 -18.91 -3.07
N PHE A 82 -2.62 -18.56 -3.34
CA PHE A 82 -3.00 -17.17 -3.63
C PHE A 82 -2.83 -16.25 -2.43
N LEU A 83 -3.15 -16.70 -1.22
CA LEU A 83 -2.90 -15.93 0.00
C LEU A 83 -1.40 -15.74 0.28
N GLY A 84 -0.57 -16.74 -0.03
CA GLY A 84 0.89 -16.63 0.08
C GLY A 84 1.47 -15.62 -0.92
N ILE A 85 1.02 -15.66 -2.17
CA ILE A 85 1.41 -14.66 -3.18
C ILE A 85 0.95 -13.26 -2.75
N ALA A 86 -0.29 -13.12 -2.29
CA ALA A 86 -0.80 -11.84 -1.80
C ALA A 86 0.04 -11.28 -0.65
N LEU A 87 0.40 -12.13 0.32
CA LEU A 87 1.26 -11.74 1.44
C LEU A 87 2.64 -11.27 0.96
N ILE A 88 3.28 -11.97 0.02
CA ILE A 88 4.57 -11.57 -0.56
C ILE A 88 4.44 -10.21 -1.25
N CYS A 89 3.37 -9.97 -2.01
CA CYS A 89 3.12 -8.69 -2.66
C CYS A 89 2.99 -7.54 -1.65
N TYR A 90 2.20 -7.71 -0.58
CA TYR A 90 2.03 -6.68 0.44
C TYR A 90 3.31 -6.45 1.26
N VAL A 91 4.05 -7.51 1.61
CA VAL A 91 5.35 -7.38 2.28
C VAL A 91 6.34 -6.64 1.38
N SER A 92 6.38 -6.94 0.08
CA SER A 92 7.25 -6.25 -0.87
C SER A 92 6.92 -4.76 -0.98
N SER A 93 5.62 -4.42 -1.04
CA SER A 93 5.14 -3.03 -0.99
C SER A 93 5.55 -2.31 0.30
N MET A 94 5.50 -3.01 1.44
CA MET A 94 5.90 -2.47 2.73
C MET A 94 7.42 -2.26 2.82
N VAL A 95 8.22 -3.22 2.35
CA VAL A 95 9.68 -3.09 2.26
C VAL A 95 10.04 -1.90 1.38
N LEU A 96 9.39 -1.74 0.22
CA LEU A 96 9.60 -0.59 -0.67
C LEU A 96 9.25 0.73 0.04
N THR A 97 8.20 0.74 0.86
CA THR A 97 7.81 1.90 1.66
C THR A 97 8.92 2.37 2.60
N PHE A 98 9.50 1.47 3.38
CA PHE A 98 10.57 1.82 4.33
C PHE A 98 11.91 2.10 3.65
N THR A 99 12.28 1.31 2.65
CA THR A 99 13.62 1.38 2.04
C THR A 99 13.73 2.44 0.95
N TYR A 100 12.62 2.75 0.27
CA TYR A 100 12.61 3.68 -0.85
C TYR A 100 11.86 4.96 -0.50
N PHE A 101 10.59 4.88 -0.11
CA PHE A 101 9.73 6.06 0.03
C PHE A 101 10.04 6.90 1.27
N TYR A 102 10.33 6.28 2.42
CA TYR A 102 10.66 7.01 3.66
C TYR A 102 11.87 7.95 3.48
N PRO A 103 13.01 7.50 2.91
CA PRO A 103 14.12 8.41 2.61
C PRO A 103 13.75 9.59 1.71
N ARG A 104 12.91 9.39 0.69
CA ARG A 104 12.47 10.50 -0.19
C ARG A 104 11.50 11.44 0.55
N ASN A 105 10.63 10.91 1.40
CA ASN A 105 9.76 11.72 2.25
C ASN A 105 10.58 12.58 3.22
N GLU A 106 11.69 12.06 3.74
CA GLU A 106 12.59 12.80 4.62
C GLU A 106 13.24 13.99 3.89
N ILE A 107 13.75 13.74 2.68
CA ILE A 107 14.31 14.78 1.79
C ILE A 107 13.26 15.85 1.46
N MET A 108 12.07 15.43 1.03
CA MET A 108 11.04 16.36 0.55
C MET A 108 10.33 17.10 1.68
N PHE A 109 9.94 16.43 2.76
CA PHE A 109 8.95 16.98 3.69
C PHE A 109 9.50 17.25 5.10
N LEU A 110 10.57 16.57 5.51
CA LEU A 110 11.04 16.62 6.91
C LEU A 110 12.33 17.42 7.09
N SER A 111 13.20 17.47 6.08
CA SER A 111 14.50 18.14 6.11
C SER A 111 14.41 19.62 6.52
N LYS A 112 15.35 20.05 7.36
CA LYS A 112 15.54 21.44 7.80
C LYS A 112 17.06 21.77 7.82
N PRO A 113 17.56 22.69 6.97
CA PRO A 113 16.82 23.48 5.97
C PRO A 113 16.26 22.60 4.83
N LEU A 114 15.32 23.16 4.06
CA LEU A 114 14.83 22.48 2.86
C LEU A 114 15.98 22.36 1.84
N PRO A 115 16.18 21.18 1.21
CA PRO A 115 17.21 21.00 0.18
C PRO A 115 17.02 21.91 -1.03
N ASP A 116 18.05 21.96 -1.88
CA ASP A 116 18.00 22.67 -3.15
C ASP A 116 16.95 22.09 -4.12
N ALA A 117 16.57 22.88 -5.12
CA ALA A 117 15.50 22.52 -6.05
C ALA A 117 15.83 21.29 -6.92
N GLU A 118 17.11 21.03 -7.23
CA GLU A 118 17.51 19.88 -8.03
C GLU A 118 17.35 18.58 -7.24
N THR A 119 17.83 18.58 -6.00
CA THR A 119 17.64 17.47 -5.06
C THR A 119 16.16 17.14 -4.84
N LEU A 120 15.32 18.17 -4.67
CA LEU A 120 13.88 17.99 -4.51
C LEU A 120 13.20 17.43 -5.76
N LYS A 121 13.54 17.94 -6.96
CA LYS A 121 13.01 17.44 -8.24
C LYS A 121 13.34 15.96 -8.43
N LYS A 122 14.58 15.58 -8.12
CA LYS A 122 15.01 14.18 -8.19
C LYS A 122 14.22 13.31 -7.23
N ALA A 123 14.12 13.71 -5.96
CA ALA A 123 13.37 12.95 -4.95
C ALA A 123 11.89 12.79 -5.32
N ALA A 124 11.25 13.86 -5.81
CA ALA A 124 9.85 13.84 -6.23
C ALA A 124 9.63 12.89 -7.42
N SER A 125 10.43 13.01 -8.49
CA SER A 125 10.33 12.14 -9.67
C SER A 125 10.64 10.66 -9.37
N GLU A 126 11.59 10.39 -8.48
CA GLU A 126 11.85 9.04 -7.96
C GLU A 126 10.63 8.49 -7.22
N TRP A 127 10.04 9.30 -6.33
CA TRP A 127 8.86 8.95 -5.57
C TRP A 127 7.66 8.65 -6.50
N GLY A 128 7.36 9.52 -7.45
CA GLY A 128 6.24 9.37 -8.38
C GLY A 128 6.34 8.11 -9.23
N ARG A 129 7.51 7.86 -9.85
CA ARG A 129 7.74 6.64 -10.66
C ARG A 129 7.60 5.37 -9.84
N MET A 130 8.23 5.32 -8.66
CA MET A 130 8.17 4.14 -7.81
C MET A 130 6.78 3.93 -7.20
N GLY A 131 5.98 5.01 -7.08
CA GLY A 131 4.57 4.98 -6.69
C GLY A 131 3.76 3.99 -7.54
N TRP A 132 3.98 4.01 -8.86
CA TRP A 132 3.32 3.09 -9.78
C TRP A 132 3.74 1.63 -9.61
N VAL A 133 5.03 1.37 -9.34
CA VAL A 133 5.50 0.00 -9.01
C VAL A 133 4.80 -0.52 -7.76
N ARG A 134 4.66 0.33 -6.73
CA ARG A 134 3.92 -0.02 -5.51
C ARG A 134 2.44 -0.27 -5.78
N CYS A 135 1.82 0.48 -6.68
CA CYS A 135 0.45 0.25 -7.13
C CYS A 135 0.30 -1.12 -7.84
N LEU A 136 1.24 -1.49 -8.70
CA LEU A 136 1.23 -2.79 -9.39
C LEU A 136 1.38 -3.96 -8.41
N LEU A 137 2.30 -3.85 -7.45
CA LEU A 137 2.49 -4.85 -6.40
C LEU A 137 1.22 -5.06 -5.57
N THR A 138 0.60 -3.96 -5.13
CA THR A 138 -0.62 -4.03 -4.32
C THR A 138 -1.84 -4.48 -5.11
N LEU A 139 -1.93 -4.14 -6.40
CA LEU A 139 -2.95 -4.69 -7.30
C LEU A 139 -2.80 -6.21 -7.46
N ALA A 140 -1.59 -6.71 -7.69
CA ALA A 140 -1.34 -8.14 -7.81
C ALA A 140 -1.74 -8.89 -6.53
N GLY A 141 -1.40 -8.32 -5.36
CA GLY A 141 -1.84 -8.85 -4.07
C GLY A 141 -3.36 -8.84 -3.93
N LEU A 142 -4.03 -7.75 -4.34
CA LEU A 142 -5.47 -7.60 -4.26
C LEU A 142 -6.19 -8.63 -5.14
N VAL A 143 -5.74 -8.80 -6.39
CA VAL A 143 -6.27 -9.81 -7.33
C VAL A 143 -6.12 -11.21 -6.73
N CYS A 144 -4.95 -11.54 -6.17
CA CYS A 144 -4.76 -12.83 -5.50
C CYS A 144 -5.70 -13.01 -4.30
N THR A 145 -5.95 -11.95 -3.53
CA THR A 145 -6.88 -11.96 -2.39
C THR A 145 -8.32 -12.21 -2.87
N PHE A 146 -8.75 -11.59 -3.97
CA PHE A 146 -10.05 -11.85 -4.60
C PHE A 146 -10.16 -13.30 -5.11
N ILE A 147 -9.13 -13.83 -5.77
CA ILE A 147 -9.11 -15.22 -6.23
C ILE A 147 -9.22 -16.19 -5.05
N ALA A 148 -8.52 -15.92 -3.95
CA ALA A 148 -8.63 -16.71 -2.72
C ALA A 148 -10.06 -16.69 -2.15
N LEU A 149 -10.71 -15.53 -2.14
CA LEU A 149 -12.11 -15.37 -1.71
C LEU A 149 -13.08 -16.12 -2.62
N ASP A 150 -12.94 -16.00 -3.94
CA ASP A 150 -13.78 -16.72 -4.92
C ASP A 150 -13.66 -18.24 -4.73
N LYS A 151 -12.42 -18.76 -4.66
CA LYS A 151 -12.16 -20.18 -4.42
C LYS A 151 -12.68 -20.67 -3.08
N ALA A 152 -12.65 -19.85 -2.04
CA ALA A 152 -13.24 -20.18 -0.75
C ALA A 152 -14.78 -20.19 -0.82
N SER A 153 -15.36 -19.30 -1.61
CA SER A 153 -16.82 -19.13 -1.76
C SER A 153 -17.44 -20.28 -2.56
N SER A 154 -16.81 -20.67 -3.66
CA SER A 154 -17.24 -21.76 -4.55
C SER A 154 -17.09 -23.17 -3.96
N ARG A 155 -16.53 -23.31 -2.75
CA ARG A 155 -16.49 -24.59 -2.03
C ARG A 155 -17.79 -24.83 -1.27
N PRO A 156 -18.44 -26.00 -1.43
CA PRO A 156 -19.59 -26.38 -0.62
C PRO A 156 -19.17 -26.39 0.85
N GLN A 157 -19.97 -25.75 1.69
CA GLN A 157 -19.76 -25.72 3.12
C GLN A 157 -19.95 -27.15 3.62
N LYS A 158 -18.87 -27.88 3.88
CA LYS A 158 -18.97 -29.11 4.66
C LYS A 158 -19.53 -28.71 6.02
N LEU A 159 -20.81 -29.02 6.24
CA LEU A 159 -21.45 -29.02 7.55
C LEU A 159 -20.60 -29.93 8.44
N GLY A 160 -19.78 -29.31 9.25
CA GLY A 160 -19.07 -29.92 10.37
C GLY A 160 -19.48 -29.15 11.60
#